data_AF-A0A452VF52-F1
#
_entry.id   AF-A0A452VF52-F1
#
_cell.length_a   1.000
_cell.length_b   1.000
_cell.length_c   1.000
_cell.angle_alpha   90.00
_cell.angle_beta   90.00
_cell.angle_gamma   90.00
#
_symmetry.space_group_name_H-M   'P 1'
#
loop_
_entity.id
_entity.type
_entity.pdbx_description
1 polymer ?
#
loop_
_entity_poly.entity_id
_entity_poly.type
_entity_poly.pdbx_seq_one_letter_code
_entity_poly.pdbx_strand_id
1 'polypeptide(L)'
;MSPAGFKNFLLLASSLLFAGLSAVPQSFSPSLRSGTGAACRLSRAESERRCRAPGQPPGGALCHGRGRCDCGVCICHVNEPGVYFGPLCECHEWVCETYDGRTCAGHGKCDCGKCKCQEGWFGDACQYPTHCDLTKKKSNQMCKNSQDVICSNAGTCHCGRCKCDNPDGNSLVYGKFCECDDRECIDDETEEICGGHGKCYCGNCYCGSGWHGDKCEFQCDITPWESKRRCTSPDGKICSNRGHGQCNCGKCDCKVGWYGKKCEHPRSCPLSAEESIKKCQGSSDLPCSGRGKCECGKCTCYPPGDRRVYGKTCECDDRRCEGLDGTVCGGHGTCSCGHCVCERGWFGKLCQHPRKCNLTEEQSKSLCESADGILCSGKGSCHCGKCICSAEEWYISGELCDCDDRDCDKHDGLICTGNGLCSCGNCECWDGWNGNACEIWLGTEGKKFLSREEEEKTVREKNGSFPELCISPDTCRPG
;
A
#
# COMPACT_ATOMS: atom_id res chain seq x y z
N MET A 1 65.09 14.88 -8.51
CA MET A 1 65.66 14.75 -9.87
C MET A 1 64.53 14.97 -10.87
N SER A 2 64.57 16.06 -11.63
CA SER A 2 63.70 16.31 -12.81
C SER A 2 64.27 15.57 -14.04
N PRO A 3 63.53 15.42 -15.16
CA PRO A 3 63.24 16.51 -16.15
C PRO A 3 61.75 16.50 -16.61
N ALA A 4 61.05 17.60 -16.98
CA ALA A 4 61.21 18.67 -17.98
C ALA A 4 60.54 18.40 -19.36
N GLY A 5 59.61 19.30 -19.76
CA GLY A 5 59.14 19.57 -21.13
C GLY A 5 57.73 19.05 -21.48
N PHE A 6 56.86 19.69 -22.28
CA PHE A 6 56.87 20.95 -23.04
C PHE A 6 55.44 21.14 -23.65
N LYS A 7 54.90 22.37 -23.63
CA LYS A 7 53.95 23.04 -24.56
C LYS A 7 52.82 22.25 -25.30
N ASN A 8 51.56 22.73 -25.20
CA ASN A 8 50.84 23.59 -26.19
C ASN A 8 49.30 23.39 -26.22
N PHE A 9 48.63 24.53 -26.36
CA PHE A 9 47.24 24.75 -26.76
C PHE A 9 46.94 24.15 -28.16
N LEU A 10 45.76 23.55 -28.36
CA LEU A 10 44.96 23.67 -29.60
C LEU A 10 43.56 23.07 -29.42
N LEU A 11 42.57 23.87 -29.80
CA LEU A 11 41.15 23.56 -30.00
C LEU A 11 40.95 22.45 -31.04
N LEU A 12 39.94 21.59 -30.85
CA LEU A 12 39.10 21.08 -31.94
C LEU A 12 37.72 20.68 -31.42
N ALA A 13 36.70 21.24 -32.04
CA ALA A 13 35.30 20.89 -31.89
C ALA A 13 34.98 19.58 -32.62
N SER A 14 34.03 18.80 -32.12
CA SER A 14 32.95 18.24 -32.94
C SER A 14 31.89 17.56 -32.08
N SER A 15 30.66 17.95 -32.40
CA SER A 15 29.38 17.46 -31.93
C SER A 15 29.19 15.97 -32.21
N LEU A 16 28.37 15.31 -31.39
CA LEU A 16 27.33 14.34 -31.76
C LEU A 16 26.72 13.83 -30.46
N LEU A 17 25.41 13.98 -30.26
CA LEU A 17 24.56 12.98 -29.61
C LEU A 17 23.08 13.32 -29.77
N PHE A 18 22.47 12.49 -30.62
CA PHE A 18 21.10 11.98 -30.66
C PHE A 18 19.99 12.62 -29.82
N ALA A 19 18.92 12.93 -30.54
CA ALA A 19 17.59 13.23 -30.05
C ALA A 19 16.92 12.02 -29.37
N GLY A 20 16.11 12.31 -28.34
CA GLY A 20 15.11 11.41 -27.78
C GLY A 20 14.04 12.24 -27.07
N LEU A 21 12.89 12.41 -27.73
CA LEU A 21 11.72 13.13 -27.23
C LEU A 21 11.03 12.36 -26.09
N SER A 22 10.50 13.10 -25.11
CA SER A 22 9.36 12.66 -24.31
C SER A 22 8.49 13.87 -24.01
N ALA A 23 7.23 13.78 -24.39
CA ALA A 23 6.21 14.80 -24.26
C ALA A 23 5.28 14.47 -23.09
N VAL A 24 4.95 15.43 -22.22
CA VAL A 24 3.72 15.47 -21.39
C VAL A 24 3.46 16.94 -20.93
N PRO A 25 2.29 17.30 -20.34
CA PRO A 25 1.13 17.85 -21.03
C PRO A 25 0.81 19.32 -20.63
N GLN A 26 -0.15 19.88 -21.35
CA GLN A 26 -0.65 21.25 -21.22
C GLN A 26 -1.43 21.47 -19.93
N SER A 27 -1.06 22.52 -19.18
CA SER A 27 -1.97 23.26 -18.31
C SER A 27 -1.89 24.73 -18.70
N PHE A 28 -3.05 25.31 -19.01
CA PHE A 28 -3.20 26.62 -19.62
C PHE A 28 -2.83 27.75 -18.65
N SER A 29 -1.83 28.54 -19.05
CA SER A 29 -1.74 29.99 -18.84
C SER A 29 -0.98 30.55 -20.04
N PRO A 30 -1.38 31.69 -20.64
CA PRO A 30 -0.84 32.13 -21.91
C PRO A 30 0.62 32.58 -21.71
N SER A 31 1.54 31.67 -22.02
CA SER A 31 2.96 31.92 -22.00
C SER A 31 3.33 32.92 -23.09
N LEU A 32 3.68 34.15 -22.68
CA LEU A 32 4.31 35.14 -23.56
C LEU A 32 5.84 34.97 -23.63
N ARG A 33 6.40 33.91 -23.01
CA ARG A 33 7.80 33.52 -23.16
C ARG A 33 7.95 32.00 -23.23
N SER A 34 8.16 31.48 -24.44
CA SER A 34 8.78 30.18 -24.61
C SER A 34 10.29 30.40 -24.77
N GLY A 35 11.08 29.95 -23.80
CA GLY A 35 12.54 29.86 -23.90
C GLY A 35 13.33 31.17 -23.71
N THR A 36 14.45 31.05 -23.01
CA THR A 36 15.53 32.04 -22.96
C THR A 36 16.00 32.35 -24.39
N GLY A 37 15.58 33.50 -24.94
CA GLY A 37 16.02 34.01 -26.24
C GLY A 37 14.93 34.27 -27.30
N ALA A 38 13.65 34.02 -27.03
CA ALA A 38 12.60 34.31 -28.01
C ALA A 38 12.33 35.82 -28.18
N ALA A 39 12.26 36.28 -29.44
CA ALA A 39 11.95 37.67 -29.77
C ALA A 39 10.51 38.05 -29.35
N CYS A 40 10.37 39.22 -28.75
CA CYS A 40 9.08 39.71 -28.26
C CYS A 40 8.05 39.85 -29.40
N ARG A 41 6.89 39.20 -29.24
CA ARG A 41 5.77 39.29 -30.20
C ARG A 41 4.93 40.56 -30.08
N LEU A 42 5.11 41.35 -29.02
CA LEU A 42 4.42 42.62 -28.83
C LEU A 42 5.20 43.76 -29.50
N SER A 43 4.48 44.74 -30.05
CA SER A 43 5.10 45.99 -30.46
C SER A 43 5.69 46.72 -29.24
N ARG A 44 6.73 47.53 -29.45
CA ARG A 44 7.36 48.30 -28.36
C ARG A 44 6.34 49.11 -27.57
N ALA A 45 5.45 49.83 -28.25
CA ALA A 45 4.42 50.64 -27.61
C ALA A 45 3.41 49.80 -26.79
N GLU A 46 3.15 48.56 -27.20
CA GLU A 46 2.20 47.67 -26.53
C GLU A 46 2.83 46.97 -25.32
N SER A 47 4.10 46.59 -25.43
CA SER A 47 4.93 46.15 -24.31
C SER A 47 5.01 47.24 -23.24
N GLU A 48 5.35 48.47 -23.63
CA GLU A 48 5.44 49.60 -22.71
C GLU A 48 4.09 49.97 -22.08
N ARG A 49 2.96 49.83 -22.82
CA ARG A 49 1.60 50.02 -22.26
C ARG A 49 1.31 49.04 -21.12
N ARG A 50 1.68 47.76 -21.27
CA ARG A 50 1.41 46.72 -20.25
C ARG A 50 2.27 46.86 -19.00
N CYS A 51 3.43 47.51 -19.10
CA CYS A 51 4.34 47.77 -17.99
C CYS A 51 4.10 49.13 -17.30
N ARG A 52 3.08 49.89 -17.71
CA ARG A 52 2.78 51.22 -17.19
C ARG A 52 1.66 51.14 -16.14
N ALA A 53 1.82 51.85 -15.03
CA ALA A 53 0.79 51.87 -14.00
C ALA A 53 -0.46 52.62 -14.47
N PRO A 54 -1.67 52.19 -14.04
CA PRO A 54 -2.91 52.89 -14.36
C PRO A 54 -2.83 54.37 -13.96
N GLY A 55 -3.20 55.27 -14.87
CA GLY A 55 -3.20 56.72 -14.61
C GLY A 55 -1.89 57.47 -14.88
N GLN A 56 -0.81 56.80 -15.31
CA GLN A 56 0.42 57.50 -15.73
C GLN A 56 0.35 58.01 -17.18
N PRO A 57 0.89 59.20 -17.48
CA PRO A 57 0.93 59.73 -18.85
C PRO A 57 1.84 58.90 -19.77
N PRO A 58 1.64 58.95 -21.10
CA PRO A 58 2.56 58.37 -22.07
C PRO A 58 3.97 58.91 -21.87
N GLY A 59 4.97 58.02 -21.72
CA GLY A 59 6.35 58.41 -21.42
C GLY A 59 6.73 58.46 -19.93
N GLY A 60 5.77 58.30 -19.00
CA GLY A 60 6.08 58.10 -17.57
C GLY A 60 6.88 56.81 -17.28
N ALA A 61 7.37 56.67 -16.05
CA ALA A 61 8.22 55.55 -15.65
C ALA A 61 7.49 54.19 -15.75
N LEU A 62 8.08 53.25 -16.50
CA LEU A 62 7.61 51.86 -16.59
C LEU A 62 8.00 51.10 -15.32
N CYS A 63 7.18 50.15 -14.90
CA CYS A 63 7.43 49.31 -13.72
C CYS A 63 7.73 50.15 -12.46
N HIS A 64 6.97 51.24 -12.28
CA HIS A 64 7.19 52.27 -11.24
C HIS A 64 8.61 52.88 -11.19
N GLY A 65 9.39 52.76 -12.27
CA GLY A 65 10.78 53.20 -12.35
C GLY A 65 11.76 52.29 -11.62
N ARG A 66 11.33 51.09 -11.21
CA ARG A 66 12.08 50.17 -10.33
C ARG A 66 12.32 48.82 -11.00
N GLY A 67 12.10 48.72 -12.30
CA GLY A 67 12.29 47.50 -13.08
C GLY A 67 12.45 47.79 -14.57
N ARG A 68 12.89 46.78 -15.31
CA ARG A 68 12.92 46.82 -16.78
C ARG A 68 11.64 46.19 -17.32
N CYS A 69 11.03 46.81 -18.33
CA CYS A 69 9.92 46.20 -19.05
C CYS A 69 10.48 45.25 -20.11
N ASP A 70 10.07 43.99 -20.09
CA ASP A 70 10.53 42.97 -21.01
C ASP A 70 9.35 42.21 -21.62
N CYS A 71 8.92 42.64 -22.81
CA CYS A 71 7.76 42.11 -23.54
C CYS A 71 6.44 42.15 -22.76
N GLY A 72 6.12 43.31 -22.17
CA GLY A 72 4.88 43.54 -21.43
C GLY A 72 4.85 42.96 -20.03
N VAL A 73 6.00 42.49 -19.52
CA VAL A 73 6.19 42.01 -18.16
C VAL A 73 7.27 42.86 -17.49
N CYS A 74 7.00 43.33 -16.28
CA CYS A 74 7.99 44.04 -15.48
C CYS A 74 8.95 43.06 -14.81
N ILE A 75 10.26 43.24 -15.04
CA ILE A 75 11.33 42.56 -14.33
C ILE A 75 11.89 43.55 -13.31
N CYS A 76 11.54 43.37 -12.05
CA CYS A 76 11.93 44.29 -10.98
C CYS A 76 13.45 44.22 -10.74
N HIS A 77 14.07 45.38 -10.57
CA HIS A 77 15.47 45.47 -10.17
C HIS A 77 15.56 45.19 -8.67
N VAL A 78 15.87 43.95 -8.33
CA VAL A 78 16.04 43.49 -6.95
C VAL A 78 17.48 43.78 -6.53
N ASN A 79 17.76 45.01 -6.08
CA ASN A 79 19.05 45.35 -5.47
C ASN A 79 19.17 44.71 -4.07
N GLU A 80 18.03 44.50 -3.40
CA GLU A 80 17.88 43.72 -2.16
C GLU A 80 16.63 42.85 -2.28
N PRO A 81 16.66 41.57 -1.84
CA PRO A 81 15.49 40.69 -1.88
C PRO A 81 14.28 41.30 -1.16
N GLY A 82 13.08 41.21 -1.76
CA GLY A 82 11.81 41.53 -1.09
C GLY A 82 11.33 42.99 -1.10
N VAL A 83 12.08 43.92 -1.72
CA VAL A 83 11.75 45.36 -1.63
C VAL A 83 10.62 45.79 -2.58
N TYR A 84 10.57 45.27 -3.81
CA TYR A 84 9.53 45.59 -4.80
C TYR A 84 8.95 44.32 -5.38
N PHE A 85 7.62 44.20 -5.39
CA PHE A 85 6.91 42.96 -5.72
C PHE A 85 5.59 43.27 -6.45
N GLY A 86 5.05 42.28 -7.15
CA GLY A 86 3.83 42.44 -7.96
C GLY A 86 4.09 42.72 -9.45
N PRO A 87 3.06 42.60 -10.30
CA PRO A 87 3.16 42.62 -11.77
C PRO A 87 3.75 43.90 -12.37
N LEU A 88 3.78 45.02 -11.64
CA LEU A 88 4.31 46.31 -12.07
C LEU A 88 5.44 46.82 -11.15
N CYS A 89 6.03 45.96 -10.32
CA CYS A 89 7.03 46.34 -9.30
C CYS A 89 6.49 47.40 -8.32
N GLU A 90 5.22 47.28 -7.96
CA GLU A 90 4.57 48.11 -6.97
C GLU A 90 5.07 47.84 -5.54
N CYS A 91 4.65 48.71 -4.63
CA CYS A 91 5.02 48.70 -3.23
C CYS A 91 3.73 48.60 -2.42
N HIS A 92 3.63 47.66 -1.48
CA HIS A 92 2.41 47.48 -0.70
C HIS A 92 2.67 47.43 0.82
N GLU A 93 1.87 48.19 1.57
CA GLU A 93 2.05 48.37 3.02
C GLU A 93 1.79 47.11 3.87
N TRP A 94 1.09 46.09 3.33
CA TRP A 94 0.81 44.83 4.05
C TRP A 94 1.99 43.86 4.09
N VAL A 95 3.10 44.18 3.42
CA VAL A 95 4.30 43.32 3.40
C VAL A 95 5.23 43.57 4.57
N CYS A 96 5.09 44.70 5.29
CA CYS A 96 5.93 44.96 6.45
C CYS A 96 5.63 44.02 7.61
N GLU A 97 6.68 43.69 8.36
CA GLU A 97 6.62 42.84 9.54
C GLU A 97 5.54 43.29 10.53
N THR A 98 4.86 42.29 11.10
CA THR A 98 3.79 42.50 12.06
C THR A 98 4.20 41.95 13.42
N TYR A 99 3.83 42.67 14.47
CA TYR A 99 4.02 42.20 15.84
C TYR A 99 2.73 42.41 16.61
N ASP A 100 2.27 41.36 17.30
CA ASP A 100 1.03 41.35 18.07
C ASP A 100 -0.19 41.86 17.26
N GLY A 101 -0.25 41.46 15.98
CA GLY A 101 -1.32 41.80 15.05
C GLY A 101 -1.28 43.22 14.47
N ARG A 102 -0.21 43.99 14.69
CA ARG A 102 -0.04 45.34 14.14
C ARG A 102 1.19 45.44 13.24
N THR A 103 1.02 46.02 12.05
CA THR A 103 2.13 46.35 11.14
C THR A 103 3.10 47.32 11.82
N CYS A 104 4.39 47.01 11.79
CA CYS A 104 5.44 47.74 12.49
C CYS A 104 5.12 47.99 13.98
N ALA A 105 4.45 47.03 14.63
CA ALA A 105 3.99 47.08 16.02
C ALA A 105 3.13 48.32 16.37
N GLY A 106 2.70 49.12 15.39
CA GLY A 106 2.12 50.45 15.60
C GLY A 106 3.15 51.54 15.99
N HIS A 107 4.44 51.23 15.99
CA HIS A 107 5.55 52.11 16.39
C HIS A 107 6.50 52.43 15.22
N GLY A 108 6.05 52.23 13.99
CA GLY A 108 6.83 52.51 12.80
C GLY A 108 5.97 52.77 11.58
N LYS A 109 6.58 53.33 10.55
CA LYS A 109 5.97 53.49 9.23
C LYS A 109 6.49 52.40 8.30
N CYS A 110 5.60 51.69 7.62
CA CYS A 110 5.99 50.74 6.60
C CYS A 110 6.55 51.49 5.38
N ASP A 111 7.78 51.17 4.98
CA ASP A 111 8.39 51.63 3.76
C ASP A 111 8.83 50.41 2.95
N CYS A 112 7.95 49.97 2.05
CA CYS A 112 8.21 48.92 1.08
C CYS A 112 8.78 47.62 1.66
N GLY A 113 8.04 47.02 2.60
CA GLY A 113 8.41 45.77 3.25
C GLY A 113 9.37 45.93 4.44
N LYS A 114 9.88 47.13 4.71
CA LYS A 114 10.69 47.41 5.92
C LYS A 114 10.02 48.42 6.85
N CYS A 115 10.05 48.13 8.14
CA CYS A 115 9.55 49.06 9.14
C CYS A 115 10.58 50.14 9.48
N LYS A 116 10.21 51.41 9.26
CA LYS A 116 10.94 52.56 9.77
C LYS A 116 10.44 52.90 11.16
N CYS A 117 11.20 52.52 12.18
CA CYS A 117 10.80 52.70 13.58
C CYS A 117 10.83 54.16 14.01
N GLN A 118 9.85 54.52 14.83
CA GLN A 118 9.82 55.79 15.53
C GLN A 118 10.94 55.84 16.56
N GLU A 119 11.33 57.06 16.94
CA GLU A 119 12.34 57.27 17.98
C GLU A 119 11.92 56.56 19.28
N GLY A 120 12.87 55.85 19.89
CA GLY A 120 12.60 55.02 21.07
C GLY A 120 12.19 53.57 20.79
N TRP A 121 12.12 53.14 19.52
CA TRP A 121 11.76 51.77 19.13
C TRP A 121 12.74 51.18 18.11
N PHE A 122 12.93 49.86 18.17
CA PHE A 122 13.81 49.12 17.28
C PHE A 122 13.35 47.66 17.05
N GLY A 123 14.02 46.96 16.15
CA GLY A 123 13.66 45.62 15.66
C GLY A 123 12.95 45.65 14.31
N ASP A 124 12.87 44.51 13.62
CA ASP A 124 12.37 44.43 12.25
C ASP A 124 10.90 44.83 12.11
N ALA A 125 10.12 44.67 13.18
CA ALA A 125 8.74 45.11 13.31
C ALA A 125 8.58 46.31 14.25
N CYS A 126 9.67 46.99 14.66
CA CYS A 126 9.64 48.05 15.69
C CYS A 126 9.05 47.62 17.03
N GLN A 127 9.26 46.35 17.39
CA GLN A 127 8.62 45.71 18.53
C GLN A 127 9.33 45.98 19.87
N TYR A 128 10.58 46.42 19.87
CA TYR A 128 11.36 46.59 21.10
C TYR A 128 11.54 48.06 21.46
N PRO A 129 11.20 48.48 22.69
CA PRO A 129 11.49 49.84 23.15
C PRO A 129 12.97 49.96 23.51
N THR A 130 13.62 51.08 23.18
CA THR A 130 15.04 51.34 23.52
C THR A 130 15.26 51.58 25.01
N HIS A 131 14.24 52.08 25.71
CA HIS A 131 14.24 52.28 27.16
C HIS A 131 13.18 51.42 27.80
N CYS A 132 13.51 50.81 28.94
CA CYS A 132 12.59 49.96 29.68
C CYS A 132 12.30 50.51 31.07
N ASP A 133 11.06 50.95 31.27
CA ASP A 133 10.57 51.45 32.55
C ASP A 133 10.07 50.33 33.49
N LEU A 134 10.21 49.07 33.06
CA LEU A 134 9.80 47.90 33.83
C LEU A 134 10.98 47.36 34.66
N THR A 135 10.70 46.97 35.90
CA THR A 135 11.66 46.18 36.68
C THR A 135 11.90 44.83 36.01
N LYS A 136 13.11 44.26 36.18
CA LYS A 136 13.46 42.94 35.62
C LYS A 136 12.45 41.85 35.99
N LYS A 137 11.94 41.88 37.22
CA LYS A 137 10.91 40.94 37.71
C LYS A 137 9.59 41.08 36.93
N LYS A 138 9.11 42.31 36.75
CA LYS A 138 7.86 42.59 36.01
C LYS A 138 8.00 42.31 34.51
N SER A 139 9.14 42.67 33.92
CA SER A 139 9.50 42.33 32.55
C SER A 139 9.48 40.81 32.34
N ASN A 140 10.20 40.06 33.18
CA ASN A 140 10.28 38.60 33.04
C ASN A 140 8.91 37.92 33.18
N GLN A 141 8.03 38.41 34.07
CA GLN A 141 6.67 37.90 34.20
C GLN A 141 5.86 37.99 32.89
N MET A 142 6.09 39.01 32.07
CA MET A 142 5.41 39.19 30.78
C MET A 142 6.01 38.32 29.66
N CYS A 143 7.22 37.80 29.87
CA CYS A 143 7.93 36.93 28.93
C CYS A 143 7.76 35.43 29.25
N LYS A 144 6.98 35.09 30.28
CA LYS A 144 6.71 33.70 30.64
C LYS A 144 5.58 33.12 29.78
N ASN A 145 5.79 31.93 29.25
CA ASN A 145 4.75 31.16 28.57
C ASN A 145 3.85 30.42 29.58
N SER A 146 2.92 29.60 29.09
CA SER A 146 1.98 28.81 29.91
C SER A 146 2.65 27.77 30.81
N GLN A 147 3.91 27.41 30.54
CA GLN A 147 4.73 26.50 31.34
C GLN A 147 5.65 27.25 32.31
N ASP A 148 5.43 28.55 32.48
CA ASP A 148 6.20 29.44 33.36
C ASP A 148 7.69 29.59 32.95
N VAL A 149 8.01 29.23 31.69
CA VAL A 149 9.34 29.34 31.08
C VAL A 149 9.48 30.68 30.36
N ILE A 150 10.59 31.38 30.60
CA ILE A 150 10.88 32.67 29.97
C ILE A 150 11.41 32.43 28.54
N CYS A 151 10.71 32.98 27.55
CA CYS A 151 11.11 32.93 26.13
C CYS A 151 11.52 31.53 25.64
N SER A 152 10.84 30.49 26.15
CA SER A 152 11.05 29.07 25.81
C SER A 152 12.51 28.61 25.89
N ASN A 153 13.37 29.30 26.66
CA ASN A 153 14.82 29.12 26.69
C ASN A 153 15.54 29.31 25.34
N ALA A 154 14.88 29.88 24.34
CA ALA A 154 15.39 30.12 22.99
C ALA A 154 15.50 31.63 22.67
N GLY A 155 15.59 32.45 23.71
CA GLY A 155 15.68 33.90 23.59
C GLY A 155 15.86 34.61 24.92
N THR A 156 16.01 35.93 24.83
CA THR A 156 16.18 36.82 25.98
C THR A 156 14.97 37.74 26.16
N CYS A 157 14.55 37.96 27.40
CA CYS A 157 13.44 38.86 27.69
C CYS A 157 13.91 40.32 27.70
N HIS A 158 13.36 41.12 26.79
CA HIS A 158 13.62 42.55 26.66
C HIS A 158 12.34 43.36 26.88
N CYS A 159 12.21 43.97 28.05
CA CYS A 159 11.08 44.82 28.43
C CYS A 159 9.70 44.19 28.20
N GLY A 160 9.51 42.97 28.70
CA GLY A 160 8.27 42.22 28.58
C GLY A 160 8.01 41.59 27.22
N ARG A 161 9.01 41.56 26.33
CA ARG A 161 8.93 40.89 25.01
C ARG A 161 10.13 39.98 24.82
N CYS A 162 9.93 38.82 24.21
CA CYS A 162 11.02 37.92 23.90
C CYS A 162 11.77 38.35 22.64
N LYS A 163 13.09 38.31 22.72
CA LYS A 163 14.02 38.46 21.60
C LYS A 163 14.64 37.10 21.33
N CYS A 164 14.23 36.46 20.25
CA CYS A 164 14.63 35.09 19.93
C CYS A 164 16.06 35.03 19.41
N ASP A 165 16.78 33.98 19.80
CA ASP A 165 18.19 33.80 19.48
C ASP A 165 18.33 33.18 18.08
N ASN A 166 18.81 33.99 17.13
CA ASN A 166 19.04 33.60 15.75
C ASN A 166 20.52 33.87 15.37
N PRO A 167 21.45 32.96 15.73
CA PRO A 167 22.89 33.19 15.54
C PRO A 167 23.28 33.29 14.06
N ASP A 168 22.58 32.58 13.17
CA ASP A 168 22.87 32.53 11.74
C ASP A 168 22.11 33.59 10.92
N GLY A 169 21.29 34.44 11.58
CA GLY A 169 20.51 35.48 10.90
C GLY A 169 19.31 34.99 10.07
N ASN A 170 19.10 33.67 9.96
CA ASN A 170 18.03 33.07 9.16
C ASN A 170 16.63 33.09 9.82
N SER A 171 16.47 33.76 10.97
CA SER A 171 15.18 33.93 11.69
C SER A 171 14.34 32.64 11.82
N LEU A 172 14.99 31.51 12.10
CA LEU A 172 14.34 30.20 12.23
C LEU A 172 13.64 30.01 13.57
N VAL A 173 14.03 30.78 14.59
CA VAL A 173 13.33 30.84 15.88
C VAL A 173 12.45 32.07 15.97
N TYR A 174 11.16 31.86 16.16
CA TYR A 174 10.16 32.92 16.23
C TYR A 174 8.99 32.56 17.15
N GLY A 175 8.01 33.44 17.21
CA GLY A 175 6.88 33.36 18.13
C GLY A 175 6.97 34.39 19.24
N LYS A 176 5.88 34.57 19.99
CA LYS A 176 5.79 35.61 21.04
C LYS A 176 6.74 35.32 22.20
N PHE A 177 6.97 34.04 22.45
CA PHE A 177 7.81 33.47 23.49
C PHE A 177 8.93 32.60 22.90
N CYS A 178 9.30 32.79 21.62
CA CYS A 178 10.32 31.99 20.92
C CYS A 178 10.04 30.48 20.94
N GLU A 179 8.77 30.12 20.85
CA GLU A 179 8.26 28.76 20.96
C GLU A 179 8.36 27.94 19.67
N CYS A 180 8.63 28.58 18.54
CA CYS A 180 8.76 27.92 17.24
C CYS A 180 10.23 27.88 16.82
N ASP A 181 10.70 26.69 16.45
CA ASP A 181 12.05 26.47 15.91
C ASP A 181 11.97 25.68 14.60
N ASP A 182 12.16 26.38 13.49
CA ASP A 182 12.08 25.79 12.15
C ASP A 182 13.40 25.13 11.70
N ARG A 183 14.44 25.09 12.56
CA ARG A 183 15.66 24.33 12.28
C ARG A 183 15.41 22.83 12.14
N GLU A 184 14.37 22.32 12.80
CA GLU A 184 13.94 20.92 12.68
C GLU A 184 13.50 20.53 11.26
N CYS A 185 13.09 21.52 10.45
CA CYS A 185 12.65 21.32 9.07
C CYS A 185 13.79 21.28 8.04
N ILE A 186 15.03 21.60 8.43
CA ILE A 186 16.16 21.60 7.51
C ILE A 186 16.53 20.16 7.19
N ASP A 187 16.62 19.84 5.91
CA ASP A 187 17.06 18.53 5.44
C ASP A 187 18.59 18.38 5.55
N ASP A 188 19.04 17.25 6.07
CA ASP A 188 20.46 17.04 6.38
C ASP A 188 21.28 16.73 5.12
N GLU A 189 20.64 16.29 4.03
CA GLU A 189 21.31 15.98 2.76
C GLU A 189 21.34 17.19 1.82
N THR A 190 20.23 17.92 1.74
CA THR A 190 20.07 19.05 0.81
C THR A 190 20.36 20.41 1.44
N GLU A 191 20.41 20.49 2.77
CA GLU A 191 20.49 21.74 3.55
C GLU A 191 19.32 22.71 3.30
N GLU A 192 18.25 22.26 2.62
CA GLU A 192 17.07 23.06 2.30
C GLU A 192 15.94 22.84 3.31
N ILE A 193 15.15 23.89 3.57
CA ILE A 193 13.94 23.78 4.40
C ILE A 193 12.90 22.93 3.67
N CYS A 194 12.48 21.84 4.29
CA CYS A 194 11.55 20.88 3.71
C CYS A 194 11.99 20.41 2.31
N GLY A 195 13.29 20.14 2.14
CA GLY A 195 13.89 19.61 0.91
C GLY A 195 13.60 20.44 -0.34
N GLY A 196 13.29 21.74 -0.19
CA GLY A 196 12.91 22.63 -1.30
C GLY A 196 11.48 22.42 -1.82
N HIS A 197 10.72 21.51 -1.23
CA HIS A 197 9.41 21.06 -1.72
C HIS A 197 8.26 21.33 -0.76
N GLY A 198 8.47 22.14 0.27
CA GLY A 198 7.45 22.47 1.27
C GLY A 198 7.67 23.82 1.94
N LYS A 199 6.81 24.10 2.92
CA LYS A 199 6.95 25.24 3.84
C LYS A 199 7.00 24.73 5.26
N CYS A 200 7.96 25.20 6.05
CA CYS A 200 7.99 24.91 7.47
C CYS A 200 7.08 25.88 8.23
N TYR A 201 6.35 25.36 9.21
CA TYR A 201 5.64 26.15 10.21
C TYR A 201 5.84 25.51 11.57
N CYS A 202 6.57 26.22 12.45
CA CYS A 202 6.83 25.84 13.83
C CYS A 202 7.35 24.39 13.95
N GLY A 203 8.43 24.08 13.23
CA GLY A 203 9.08 22.76 13.22
C GLY A 203 8.35 21.67 12.41
N ASN A 204 7.29 22.00 11.68
CA ASN A 204 6.53 21.03 10.88
C ASN A 204 6.54 21.41 9.40
N CYS A 205 6.93 20.48 8.53
CA CYS A 205 6.89 20.67 7.09
C CYS A 205 5.49 20.43 6.50
N TYR A 206 5.05 21.40 5.69
CA TYR A 206 3.83 21.33 4.90
C TYR A 206 4.23 21.21 3.44
N CYS A 207 4.17 19.98 2.94
CA CYS A 207 4.66 19.66 1.60
C CYS A 207 3.74 20.20 0.50
N GLY A 208 4.38 20.60 -0.61
CA GLY A 208 3.70 20.88 -1.85
C GLY A 208 2.99 19.66 -2.42
N SER A 209 2.03 19.88 -3.31
CA SER A 209 1.27 18.79 -3.94
C SER A 209 2.19 17.74 -4.57
N GLY A 210 1.97 16.48 -4.22
CA GLY A 210 2.78 15.35 -4.70
C GLY A 210 4.12 15.17 -3.98
N TRP A 211 4.41 15.95 -2.93
CA TRP A 211 5.57 15.76 -2.07
C TRP A 211 5.16 15.29 -0.66
N HIS A 212 5.98 14.43 -0.08
CA HIS A 212 5.71 13.67 1.14
C HIS A 212 7.00 13.43 1.92
N GLY A 213 6.86 12.99 3.18
CA GLY A 213 7.99 12.83 4.11
C GLY A 213 7.90 13.86 5.24
N ASP A 214 8.71 13.67 6.28
CA ASP A 214 8.76 14.61 7.40
C ASP A 214 9.49 15.90 6.99
N LYS A 215 10.34 15.84 5.96
CA LYS A 215 11.05 16.97 5.34
C LYS A 215 10.70 17.12 3.84
N CYS A 216 9.58 16.56 3.38
CA CYS A 216 9.11 16.63 1.98
C CYS A 216 10.05 16.09 0.91
N GLU A 217 10.88 15.12 1.26
CA GLU A 217 11.93 14.52 0.44
C GLU A 217 11.42 13.51 -0.61
N PHE A 218 10.14 13.09 -0.56
CA PHE A 218 9.57 12.06 -1.45
C PHE A 218 8.53 12.62 -2.42
N GLN A 219 8.71 12.39 -3.72
CA GLN A 219 7.70 12.67 -4.74
C GLN A 219 6.78 11.47 -4.96
N CYS A 220 5.45 11.64 -4.88
CA CYS A 220 4.46 10.59 -5.10
C CYS A 220 3.32 11.03 -6.05
N ASP A 221 2.80 10.07 -6.82
CA ASP A 221 1.65 10.27 -7.73
C ASP A 221 0.27 10.22 -7.03
N ILE A 222 0.25 10.06 -5.70
CA ILE A 222 -0.98 9.85 -4.92
C ILE A 222 -1.13 10.91 -3.82
N THR A 223 -2.37 11.24 -3.45
CA THR A 223 -2.62 12.31 -2.46
C THR A 223 -2.16 11.94 -1.04
N PRO A 224 -1.87 12.93 -0.16
CA PRO A 224 -1.47 12.65 1.23
C PRO A 224 -2.50 11.81 2.00
N TRP A 225 -3.80 12.05 1.75
CA TRP A 225 -4.87 11.27 2.35
C TRP A 225 -4.88 9.82 1.86
N GLU A 226 -4.68 9.58 0.57
CA GLU A 226 -4.59 8.22 0.03
C GLU A 226 -3.35 7.48 0.51
N SER A 227 -2.20 8.17 0.60
CA SER A 227 -0.98 7.60 1.16
C SER A 227 -1.22 7.13 2.61
N LYS A 228 -1.79 8.01 3.45
CA LYS A 228 -2.15 7.70 4.83
C LYS A 228 -3.14 6.53 4.89
N ARG A 229 -4.23 6.57 4.12
CA ARG A 229 -5.25 5.51 4.08
C ARG A 229 -4.65 4.16 3.68
N ARG A 230 -3.80 4.14 2.65
CA ARG A 230 -3.14 2.93 2.17
C ARG A 230 -2.15 2.37 3.18
N CYS A 231 -1.57 3.17 4.08
CA CYS A 231 -0.67 2.71 5.14
C CYS A 231 -1.34 2.46 6.49
N THR A 232 -2.62 2.79 6.64
CA THR A 232 -3.36 2.61 7.90
C THR A 232 -3.96 1.21 7.97
N SER A 233 -3.68 0.51 9.06
CA SER A 233 -4.25 -0.79 9.39
C SER A 233 -5.69 -0.66 9.92
N PRO A 234 -6.50 -1.73 9.97
CA PRO A 234 -7.87 -1.69 10.48
C PRO A 234 -7.99 -1.19 11.93
N ASP A 235 -6.93 -1.33 12.72
CA ASP A 235 -6.81 -0.82 14.10
C ASP A 235 -6.37 0.65 14.17
N GLY A 236 -6.33 1.36 13.04
CA GLY A 236 -6.01 2.79 12.95
C GLY A 236 -4.52 3.13 12.99
N LYS A 237 -3.63 2.12 13.05
CA LYS A 237 -2.18 2.34 13.13
C LYS A 237 -1.56 2.45 11.75
N ILE A 238 -0.70 3.46 11.56
CA ILE A 238 0.09 3.62 10.34
C ILE A 238 1.35 2.77 10.47
N CYS A 239 1.56 1.84 9.53
CA CYS A 239 2.69 0.90 9.53
C CYS A 239 2.97 0.28 10.92
N SER A 240 1.89 -0.10 11.62
CA SER A 240 1.90 -0.74 12.95
C SER A 240 2.54 0.06 14.10
N ASN A 241 2.41 1.39 14.06
CA ASN A 241 2.89 2.41 15.03
C ASN A 241 4.37 2.82 14.90
N ARG A 242 4.75 3.92 15.58
CA ARG A 242 6.13 4.44 15.64
C ARG A 242 7.07 3.38 16.23
N GLY A 243 7.74 2.65 15.35
CA GLY A 243 8.74 1.66 15.73
C GLY A 243 8.96 0.56 14.68
N HIS A 244 7.96 0.23 13.85
CA HIS A 244 8.01 -0.95 12.98
C HIS A 244 8.21 -0.65 11.49
N GLY A 245 7.93 0.58 11.05
CA GLY A 245 8.16 1.01 9.67
C GLY A 245 7.75 2.45 9.41
N GLN A 246 8.05 2.95 8.21
CA GLN A 246 7.73 4.30 7.75
C GLN A 246 6.83 4.22 6.50
N CYS A 247 5.83 5.10 6.39
CA CYS A 247 4.91 5.09 5.26
C CYS A 247 5.40 6.03 4.16
N ASN A 248 5.75 5.46 3.01
CA ASN A 248 6.22 6.18 1.83
C ASN A 248 5.28 5.90 0.66
N CYS A 249 4.60 6.94 0.15
CA CYS A 249 3.66 6.85 -0.98
C CYS A 249 2.62 5.71 -0.88
N GLY A 250 2.03 5.48 0.30
CA GLY A 250 1.03 4.42 0.50
C GLY A 250 1.60 3.01 0.66
N LYS A 251 2.93 2.87 0.74
CA LYS A 251 3.64 1.62 1.04
C LYS A 251 4.40 1.77 2.34
N CYS A 252 4.41 0.73 3.17
CA CYS A 252 5.19 0.72 4.40
C CYS A 252 6.58 0.15 4.15
N ASP A 253 7.62 0.91 4.46
CA ASP A 253 9.00 0.47 4.52
C ASP A 253 9.32 0.01 5.94
N CYS A 254 9.32 -1.30 6.13
CA CYS A 254 9.46 -1.91 7.46
C CYS A 254 10.91 -1.88 7.94
N LYS A 255 11.09 -1.55 9.21
CA LYS A 255 12.40 -1.58 9.87
C LYS A 255 12.90 -3.03 10.00
N VAL A 256 14.21 -3.20 10.07
CA VAL A 256 14.85 -4.51 10.30
C VAL A 256 14.21 -5.18 11.52
N GLY A 257 13.68 -6.39 11.35
CA GLY A 257 12.88 -7.02 12.40
C GLY A 257 11.37 -7.09 12.09
N TRP A 258 10.87 -6.44 11.03
CA TRP A 258 9.43 -6.32 10.75
C TRP A 258 9.08 -6.51 9.27
N TYR A 259 7.87 -7.04 9.01
CA TYR A 259 7.32 -7.29 7.67
C TYR A 259 5.79 -7.19 7.65
N GLY A 260 5.23 -7.34 6.44
CA GLY A 260 3.81 -7.22 6.15
C GLY A 260 3.52 -5.94 5.39
N LYS A 261 2.33 -5.81 4.79
CA LYS A 261 1.97 -4.60 4.02
C LYS A 261 1.89 -3.36 4.92
N LYS A 262 1.81 -3.55 6.23
CA LYS A 262 1.67 -2.55 7.29
C LYS A 262 2.70 -2.76 8.40
N CYS A 263 3.76 -3.54 8.20
CA CYS A 263 4.77 -3.85 9.22
C CYS A 263 4.18 -4.46 10.51
N GLU A 264 3.09 -5.21 10.35
CA GLU A 264 2.30 -5.80 11.41
C GLU A 264 2.89 -7.09 11.99
N HIS A 265 3.94 -7.63 11.35
CA HIS A 265 4.54 -8.90 11.71
C HIS A 265 6.03 -8.74 12.06
N PRO A 266 6.49 -9.17 13.25
CA PRO A 266 7.93 -9.26 13.54
C PRO A 266 8.57 -10.40 12.74
N ARG A 267 9.90 -10.33 12.49
CA ARG A 267 10.63 -11.30 11.66
C ARG A 267 10.52 -12.71 12.24
N SER A 268 9.65 -13.54 11.67
CA SER A 268 9.55 -14.96 12.01
C SER A 268 10.29 -15.87 11.02
N CYS A 269 10.76 -15.37 9.87
CA CYS A 269 11.30 -16.22 8.81
C CYS A 269 12.73 -15.89 8.37
N PRO A 270 13.71 -16.78 8.64
CA PRO A 270 15.09 -16.63 8.16
C PRO A 270 15.35 -17.21 6.76
N LEU A 271 14.33 -17.77 6.08
CA LEU A 271 14.47 -18.49 4.80
C LEU A 271 14.06 -17.61 3.60
N SER A 272 14.68 -17.85 2.44
CA SER A 272 14.19 -17.31 1.16
C SER A 272 12.85 -17.96 0.75
N ALA A 273 12.14 -17.37 -0.21
CA ALA A 273 10.89 -17.92 -0.72
C ALA A 273 11.10 -19.32 -1.31
N GLU A 274 12.18 -19.51 -2.05
CA GLU A 274 12.56 -20.77 -2.69
C GLU A 274 12.95 -21.83 -1.64
N GLU A 275 13.71 -21.44 -0.61
CA GLU A 275 14.08 -22.33 0.49
C GLU A 275 12.87 -22.75 1.34
N SER A 276 11.94 -21.82 1.54
CA SER A 276 10.66 -22.08 2.22
C SER A 276 9.86 -23.13 1.45
N ILE A 277 9.71 -22.97 0.13
CA ILE A 277 8.96 -23.92 -0.72
C ILE A 277 9.61 -25.30 -0.69
N LYS A 278 10.94 -25.38 -0.83
CA LYS A 278 11.67 -26.67 -0.77
C LYS A 278 11.46 -27.41 0.54
N LYS A 279 11.43 -26.69 1.67
CA LYS A 279 11.15 -27.32 2.98
C LYS A 279 9.72 -27.84 3.09
N CYS A 280 8.76 -27.19 2.45
CA CYS A 280 7.36 -27.60 2.48
C CYS A 280 7.03 -28.75 1.52
N GLN A 281 7.82 -29.00 0.48
CA GLN A 281 7.57 -30.07 -0.50
C GLN A 281 7.73 -31.47 0.11
N GLY A 282 8.73 -31.69 0.96
CA GLY A 282 8.97 -33.01 1.54
C GLY A 282 9.21 -34.08 0.47
N SER A 283 8.37 -35.12 0.44
CA SER A 283 8.38 -36.18 -0.59
C SER A 283 7.39 -35.97 -1.73
N SER A 284 6.64 -34.87 -1.73
CA SER A 284 5.69 -34.50 -2.78
C SER A 284 6.29 -33.42 -3.67
N ASP A 285 5.90 -33.39 -4.95
CA ASP A 285 6.27 -32.30 -5.86
C ASP A 285 5.57 -30.97 -5.49
N LEU A 286 4.47 -31.05 -4.73
CA LEU A 286 3.71 -29.91 -4.27
C LEU A 286 4.09 -29.47 -2.85
N PRO A 287 4.18 -28.15 -2.58
CA PRO A 287 4.36 -27.66 -1.22
C PRO A 287 3.17 -28.07 -0.34
N CYS A 288 3.46 -28.60 0.84
CA CYS A 288 2.47 -29.08 1.79
C CYS A 288 1.51 -30.12 1.21
N SER A 289 2.01 -30.97 0.30
CA SER A 289 1.25 -32.01 -0.39
C SER A 289 -0.02 -31.49 -1.09
N GLY A 290 -0.08 -30.20 -1.43
CA GLY A 290 -1.28 -29.55 -1.99
C GLY A 290 -2.44 -29.36 -0.99
N ARG A 291 -2.24 -29.70 0.29
CA ARG A 291 -3.25 -29.70 1.35
C ARG A 291 -3.03 -28.64 2.41
N GLY A 292 -2.15 -27.68 2.16
CA GLY A 292 -1.81 -26.68 3.16
C GLY A 292 -1.15 -25.45 2.58
N LYS A 293 -1.11 -24.41 3.40
CA LYS A 293 -0.37 -23.19 3.11
C LYS A 293 1.07 -23.36 3.59
N CYS A 294 2.04 -23.18 2.69
CA CYS A 294 3.45 -23.10 3.07
C CYS A 294 3.81 -21.67 3.48
N GLU A 295 4.24 -21.50 4.73
CA GLU A 295 4.75 -20.24 5.24
C GLU A 295 6.04 -20.49 6.02
N CYS A 296 7.16 -19.98 5.51
CA CYS A 296 8.48 -20.12 6.11
C CYS A 296 8.95 -21.57 6.34
N GLY A 297 8.75 -22.45 5.36
CA GLY A 297 9.12 -23.87 5.49
C GLY A 297 8.29 -24.63 6.51
N LYS A 298 7.16 -24.07 6.95
CA LYS A 298 6.15 -24.73 7.80
C LYS A 298 4.82 -24.78 7.06
N CYS A 299 4.18 -25.94 7.12
CA CYS A 299 2.86 -26.14 6.56
C CYS A 299 1.76 -25.89 7.58
N THR A 300 0.75 -25.12 7.18
CA THR A 300 -0.54 -25.01 7.86
C THR A 300 -1.56 -25.80 7.05
N CYS A 301 -1.98 -26.95 7.56
CA CYS A 301 -2.88 -27.85 6.84
C CYS A 301 -4.30 -27.28 6.76
N TYR A 302 -4.97 -27.57 5.64
CA TYR A 302 -6.34 -27.19 5.40
C TYR A 302 -7.30 -28.37 5.66
N PRO A 303 -8.52 -28.10 6.16
CA PRO A 303 -8.97 -26.80 6.67
C PRO A 303 -8.25 -26.43 7.98
N PRO A 304 -7.96 -25.13 8.20
CA PRO A 304 -7.20 -24.71 9.37
C PRO A 304 -8.03 -25.00 10.64
N GLY A 305 -7.44 -25.75 11.57
CA GLY A 305 -8.11 -26.18 12.81
C GLY A 305 -8.71 -27.58 12.77
N ASP A 306 -8.76 -28.23 11.60
CA ASP A 306 -9.09 -29.65 11.50
C ASP A 306 -7.87 -30.50 11.86
N ARG A 307 -8.02 -31.35 12.87
CA ARG A 307 -6.92 -32.19 13.40
C ARG A 307 -6.70 -33.46 12.59
N ARG A 308 -7.62 -33.79 11.67
CA ARG A 308 -7.57 -35.01 10.84
C ARG A 308 -6.56 -34.92 9.70
N VAL A 309 -6.16 -33.71 9.32
CA VAL A 309 -5.07 -33.48 8.37
C VAL A 309 -3.84 -33.03 9.14
N TYR A 310 -2.76 -33.80 9.06
CA TYR A 310 -1.56 -33.57 9.86
C TYR A 310 -0.31 -34.10 9.16
N GLY A 311 0.82 -33.97 9.86
CA GLY A 311 2.13 -34.24 9.31
C GLY A 311 2.92 -32.95 9.10
N LYS A 312 4.24 -33.08 8.85
CA LYS A 312 5.11 -31.89 8.70
C LYS A 312 4.81 -31.15 7.39
N THR A 313 4.34 -31.89 6.40
CA THR A 313 4.00 -31.42 5.05
C THR A 313 2.53 -31.68 4.71
N CYS A 314 1.66 -31.90 5.71
CA CYS A 314 0.23 -32.21 5.50
C CYS A 314 -0.02 -33.49 4.68
N GLU A 315 0.87 -34.46 4.83
CA GLU A 315 0.87 -35.72 4.09
C GLU A 315 -0.21 -36.70 4.57
N CYS A 316 -0.62 -36.62 5.84
CA CYS A 316 -1.61 -37.51 6.43
C CYS A 316 -3.00 -36.90 6.43
N ASP A 317 -4.00 -37.72 6.10
CA ASP A 317 -5.40 -37.32 6.08
C ASP A 317 -6.32 -38.45 6.52
N ASP A 318 -6.75 -38.38 7.77
CA ASP A 318 -7.59 -39.40 8.39
C ASP A 318 -9.06 -39.30 7.99
N ARG A 319 -9.48 -38.26 7.24
CA ARG A 319 -10.84 -38.18 6.68
C ARG A 319 -11.12 -39.33 5.73
N ARG A 320 -10.07 -39.90 5.13
CA ARG A 320 -10.16 -41.08 4.24
C ARG A 320 -10.61 -42.36 4.95
N CYS A 321 -10.54 -42.38 6.28
CA CYS A 321 -11.00 -43.48 7.09
C CYS A 321 -12.47 -43.35 7.52
N GLU A 322 -13.10 -42.20 7.27
CA GLU A 322 -14.52 -41.99 7.58
C GLU A 322 -15.37 -42.59 6.46
N GLY A 323 -16.34 -43.44 6.84
CA GLY A 323 -17.38 -43.89 5.92
C GLY A 323 -18.37 -42.78 5.58
N LEU A 324 -19.29 -43.05 4.65
CA LEU A 324 -20.37 -42.12 4.28
C LEU A 324 -21.29 -41.77 5.46
N ASP A 325 -21.33 -42.62 6.48
CA ASP A 325 -22.06 -42.45 7.73
C ASP A 325 -21.27 -41.68 8.80
N GLY A 326 -20.03 -41.27 8.50
CA GLY A 326 -19.11 -40.61 9.43
C GLY A 326 -18.40 -41.57 10.39
N THR A 327 -18.63 -42.88 10.29
CA THR A 327 -17.99 -43.85 11.18
C THR A 327 -16.55 -44.11 10.71
N VAL A 328 -15.58 -43.82 11.58
CA VAL A 328 -14.17 -44.08 11.30
C VAL A 328 -13.91 -45.59 11.32
N CYS A 329 -13.36 -46.11 10.21
CA CYS A 329 -13.02 -47.53 10.05
C CYS A 329 -14.16 -48.47 10.47
N GLY A 330 -15.41 -48.09 10.16
CA GLY A 330 -16.59 -48.92 10.43
C GLY A 330 -16.81 -49.23 11.92
N GLY A 331 -16.11 -48.55 12.83
CA GLY A 331 -16.13 -48.83 14.27
C GLY A 331 -15.31 -50.05 14.68
N HIS A 332 -14.54 -50.63 13.76
CA HIS A 332 -13.84 -51.91 13.92
C HIS A 332 -12.35 -51.81 13.54
N GLY A 333 -11.76 -50.64 13.71
CA GLY A 333 -10.37 -50.39 13.39
C GLY A 333 -9.90 -49.02 13.87
N THR A 334 -8.60 -48.79 13.74
CA THR A 334 -7.98 -47.48 14.02
C THR A 334 -7.46 -46.88 12.73
N CYS A 335 -7.68 -45.58 12.51
CA CYS A 335 -7.12 -44.88 11.36
C CYS A 335 -5.65 -44.52 11.61
N SER A 336 -4.80 -44.76 10.62
CA SER A 336 -3.39 -44.41 10.63
C SER A 336 -3.00 -43.77 9.30
N CYS A 337 -2.87 -42.44 9.29
CA CYS A 337 -2.50 -41.63 8.13
C CYS A 337 -3.37 -41.94 6.90
N GLY A 338 -4.69 -41.97 7.08
CA GLY A 338 -5.66 -42.26 6.02
C GLY A 338 -5.88 -43.73 5.66
N HIS A 339 -5.32 -44.68 6.43
CA HIS A 339 -5.54 -46.11 6.26
C HIS A 339 -6.08 -46.77 7.52
N CYS A 340 -7.11 -47.61 7.38
CA CYS A 340 -7.69 -48.34 8.50
C CYS A 340 -6.90 -49.59 8.86
N VAL A 341 -6.50 -49.69 10.12
CA VAL A 341 -5.94 -50.89 10.74
C VAL A 341 -7.06 -51.64 11.42
N CYS A 342 -7.55 -52.70 10.78
CA CYS A 342 -8.72 -53.45 11.25
C CYS A 342 -8.43 -54.33 12.46
N GLU A 343 -9.41 -54.39 13.36
CA GLU A 343 -9.43 -55.31 14.49
C GLU A 343 -9.54 -56.77 14.01
N ARG A 344 -9.19 -57.70 14.91
CA ARG A 344 -9.26 -59.13 14.59
C ARG A 344 -10.70 -59.52 14.24
N GLY A 345 -10.86 -60.14 13.07
CA GLY A 345 -12.16 -60.61 12.61
C GLY A 345 -12.87 -59.62 11.70
N TRP A 346 -12.28 -58.47 11.39
CA TRP A 346 -12.79 -57.49 10.44
C TRP A 346 -11.82 -57.29 9.26
N PHE A 347 -12.35 -56.89 8.11
CA PHE A 347 -11.58 -56.59 6.91
C PHE A 347 -12.34 -55.60 6.01
N GLY A 348 -11.67 -55.18 4.93
CA GLY A 348 -12.15 -54.14 4.02
C GLY A 348 -11.42 -52.82 4.23
N LYS A 349 -11.53 -51.91 3.25
CA LYS A 349 -10.86 -50.59 3.26
C LYS A 349 -11.18 -49.77 4.52
N LEU A 350 -12.41 -49.89 5.01
CA LEU A 350 -12.91 -49.22 6.21
C LEU A 350 -13.29 -50.24 7.31
N CYS A 351 -12.73 -51.45 7.30
CA CYS A 351 -13.04 -52.51 8.27
C CYS A 351 -14.53 -52.85 8.40
N GLN A 352 -15.30 -52.62 7.34
CA GLN A 352 -16.76 -52.72 7.35
C GLN A 352 -17.29 -54.16 7.23
N HIS A 353 -16.42 -55.15 6.95
CA HIS A 353 -16.84 -56.53 6.70
C HIS A 353 -16.34 -57.50 7.77
N PRO A 354 -17.23 -58.34 8.34
CA PRO A 354 -16.84 -59.39 9.26
C PRO A 354 -16.22 -60.57 8.50
N ARG A 355 -15.11 -61.11 9.00
CA ARG A 355 -14.45 -62.31 8.45
C ARG A 355 -15.26 -63.60 8.61
N LYS A 356 -16.28 -63.61 9.47
CA LYS A 356 -17.18 -64.76 9.64
C LYS A 356 -18.23 -64.75 8.54
N CYS A 357 -18.35 -65.85 7.80
CA CYS A 357 -19.33 -66.00 6.73
C CYS A 357 -20.44 -66.98 7.11
N ASN A 358 -21.69 -66.60 6.81
CA ASN A 358 -22.88 -67.43 7.03
C ASN A 358 -23.67 -67.67 5.72
N LEU A 359 -22.95 -67.74 4.60
CA LEU A 359 -23.48 -67.97 3.25
C LEU A 359 -22.85 -69.26 2.67
N THR A 360 -23.58 -69.94 1.78
CA THR A 360 -22.97 -71.00 0.96
C THR A 360 -22.05 -70.41 -0.11
N GLU A 361 -21.17 -71.22 -0.71
CA GLU A 361 -20.27 -70.77 -1.78
C GLU A 361 -21.04 -70.21 -2.98
N GLU A 362 -22.17 -70.83 -3.36
CA GLU A 362 -23.00 -70.41 -4.48
C GLU A 362 -23.67 -69.06 -4.20
N GLN A 363 -24.22 -68.88 -2.99
CA GLN A 363 -24.85 -67.63 -2.56
C GLN A 363 -23.82 -66.49 -2.47
N SER A 364 -22.63 -66.81 -1.95
CA SER A 364 -21.52 -65.86 -1.90
C SER A 364 -21.10 -65.46 -3.32
N LYS A 365 -20.94 -66.43 -4.23
CA LYS A 365 -20.51 -66.17 -5.60
C LYS A 365 -21.52 -65.32 -6.37
N SER A 366 -22.82 -65.61 -6.26
CA SER A 366 -23.87 -64.88 -6.98
C SER A 366 -23.96 -63.40 -6.63
N LEU A 367 -23.55 -63.02 -5.41
CA LEU A 367 -23.55 -61.62 -4.95
C LEU A 367 -22.34 -60.81 -5.43
N CYS A 368 -21.32 -61.48 -5.96
CA CYS A 368 -20.07 -60.88 -6.42
C CYS A 368 -19.92 -60.93 -7.95
N GLU A 369 -20.89 -61.50 -8.66
CA GLU A 369 -20.85 -61.73 -10.10
C GLU A 369 -21.49 -60.54 -10.83
N SER A 370 -20.74 -59.92 -11.74
CA SER A 370 -21.22 -58.82 -12.58
C SER A 370 -22.18 -59.33 -13.67
N ALA A 371 -22.86 -58.42 -14.38
CA ALA A 371 -23.80 -58.76 -15.46
C ALA A 371 -23.20 -59.65 -16.57
N ASP A 372 -21.88 -59.54 -16.79
CA ASP A 372 -21.13 -60.34 -17.77
C ASP A 372 -20.66 -61.71 -17.24
N GLY A 373 -21.06 -62.10 -16.03
CA GLY A 373 -20.67 -63.37 -15.40
C GLY A 373 -19.26 -63.37 -14.79
N ILE A 374 -18.63 -62.19 -14.68
CA ILE A 374 -17.28 -62.04 -14.16
C ILE A 374 -17.33 -61.72 -12.67
N LEU A 375 -16.64 -62.51 -11.85
CA LEU A 375 -16.55 -62.31 -10.41
C LEU A 375 -15.68 -61.09 -10.10
N CYS A 376 -16.23 -60.09 -9.38
CA CYS A 376 -15.54 -58.88 -8.96
C CYS A 376 -14.77 -58.20 -10.11
N SER A 377 -15.38 -58.20 -11.30
CA SER A 377 -14.82 -57.65 -12.55
C SER A 377 -13.42 -58.16 -12.90
N GLY A 378 -12.99 -59.29 -12.33
CA GLY A 378 -11.65 -59.86 -12.50
C GLY A 378 -10.54 -59.11 -11.76
N LYS A 379 -10.86 -58.04 -11.01
CA LYS A 379 -9.90 -57.19 -10.29
C LYS A 379 -9.89 -57.42 -8.78
N GLY A 380 -10.56 -58.47 -8.32
CA GLY A 380 -10.73 -58.76 -6.91
C GLY A 380 -11.11 -60.21 -6.63
N SER A 381 -11.31 -60.50 -5.35
CA SER A 381 -11.70 -61.81 -4.84
C SER A 381 -13.02 -61.70 -4.08
N CYS A 382 -13.92 -62.67 -4.25
CA CYS A 382 -15.19 -62.67 -3.53
C CYS A 382 -15.03 -63.35 -2.18
N HIS A 383 -15.42 -62.64 -1.12
CA HIS A 383 -15.43 -63.15 0.25
C HIS A 383 -16.78 -62.87 0.89
N CYS A 384 -17.58 -63.93 1.07
CA CYS A 384 -18.89 -63.87 1.71
C CYS A 384 -19.89 -62.90 1.04
N GLY A 385 -20.00 -62.97 -0.28
CA GLY A 385 -20.88 -62.09 -1.06
C GLY A 385 -20.41 -60.64 -1.13
N LYS A 386 -19.14 -60.38 -0.84
CA LYS A 386 -18.51 -59.06 -0.97
C LYS A 386 -17.19 -59.17 -1.72
N CYS A 387 -16.98 -58.27 -2.69
CA CYS A 387 -15.72 -58.20 -3.41
C CYS A 387 -14.65 -57.48 -2.59
N ILE A 388 -13.49 -58.13 -2.49
CA ILE A 388 -12.24 -57.53 -2.02
C ILE A 388 -11.41 -57.21 -3.26
N CYS A 389 -11.37 -55.94 -3.62
CA CYS A 389 -10.54 -55.48 -4.73
C CYS A 389 -9.06 -55.65 -4.40
N SER A 390 -8.24 -55.88 -5.43
CA SER A 390 -6.82 -56.17 -5.28
C SER A 390 -6.11 -55.12 -4.42
N ALA A 391 -5.36 -55.58 -3.41
CA ALA A 391 -4.57 -54.71 -2.55
C ALA A 391 -3.35 -54.10 -3.29
N GLU A 392 -2.89 -54.75 -4.36
CA GLU A 392 -1.81 -54.24 -5.21
C GLU A 392 -2.28 -53.06 -6.08
N GLU A 393 -3.59 -53.00 -6.35
CA GLU A 393 -4.25 -51.96 -7.12
C GLU A 393 -5.22 -51.18 -6.24
N TRP A 394 -4.69 -50.47 -5.23
CA TRP A 394 -5.47 -49.69 -4.26
C TRP A 394 -6.44 -48.65 -4.88
N TYR A 395 -6.23 -48.33 -6.15
CA TYR A 395 -7.08 -47.45 -6.96
C TYR A 395 -8.29 -48.18 -7.57
N ILE A 396 -8.42 -49.50 -7.45
CA ILE A 396 -9.62 -50.22 -7.88
C ILE A 396 -10.61 -50.27 -6.72
N SER A 397 -11.83 -49.79 -6.99
CA SER A 397 -12.89 -49.61 -5.99
C SER A 397 -14.26 -50.05 -6.52
N GLY A 398 -15.32 -49.85 -5.74
CA GLY A 398 -16.69 -50.27 -6.09
C GLY A 398 -17.11 -51.61 -5.48
N GLU A 399 -18.42 -51.88 -5.42
CA GLU A 399 -18.96 -53.11 -4.82
C GLU A 399 -18.59 -54.38 -5.62
N LEU A 400 -18.30 -54.22 -6.91
CA LEU A 400 -17.89 -55.28 -7.83
C LEU A 400 -16.47 -55.04 -8.42
N CYS A 401 -15.68 -54.15 -7.83
CA CYS A 401 -14.32 -53.82 -8.29
C CYS A 401 -14.24 -53.37 -9.75
N ASP A 402 -15.29 -52.71 -10.23
CA ASP A 402 -15.44 -52.18 -11.58
C ASP A 402 -14.90 -50.76 -11.73
N CYS A 403 -14.81 -49.99 -10.63
CA CYS A 403 -14.33 -48.61 -10.64
C CYS A 403 -12.79 -48.53 -10.60
N ASP A 404 -12.22 -47.68 -11.45
CA ASP A 404 -10.80 -47.34 -11.45
C ASP A 404 -10.63 -45.87 -11.03
N ASP A 405 -10.17 -45.64 -9.80
CA ASP A 405 -9.99 -44.32 -9.22
C ASP A 405 -8.94 -43.48 -9.99
N ARG A 406 -8.15 -44.09 -10.89
CA ARG A 406 -7.23 -43.35 -11.77
C ARG A 406 -7.96 -42.57 -12.85
N ASP A 407 -9.23 -42.89 -13.12
CA ASP A 407 -10.09 -42.18 -14.06
C ASP A 407 -10.58 -40.85 -13.49
N CYS A 408 -10.49 -40.65 -12.17
CA CYS A 408 -10.76 -39.35 -11.56
C CYS A 408 -9.74 -38.30 -11.99
N ASP A 409 -10.23 -37.06 -12.12
CA ASP A 409 -9.43 -35.92 -12.52
C ASP A 409 -8.22 -35.71 -11.60
N LYS A 410 -7.11 -35.32 -12.21
CA LYS A 410 -5.83 -35.08 -11.56
C LYS A 410 -5.38 -33.66 -11.81
N HIS A 411 -4.81 -33.05 -10.78
CA HIS A 411 -4.06 -31.80 -10.91
C HIS A 411 -2.71 -31.99 -10.23
N ASP A 412 -1.64 -31.60 -10.91
CA ASP A 412 -0.25 -31.83 -10.50
C ASP A 412 0.05 -33.30 -10.11
N GLY A 413 -0.53 -34.25 -10.86
CA GLY A 413 -0.31 -35.69 -10.67
C GLY A 413 -1.08 -36.35 -9.52
N LEU A 414 -1.87 -35.60 -8.75
CA LEU A 414 -2.66 -36.12 -7.63
C LEU A 414 -4.14 -36.26 -8.00
N ILE A 415 -4.72 -37.44 -7.77
CA ILE A 415 -6.17 -37.71 -7.93
C ILE A 415 -6.95 -36.84 -6.95
N CYS A 416 -7.92 -36.09 -7.47
CA CYS A 416 -8.72 -35.12 -6.71
C CYS A 416 -7.87 -34.19 -5.84
N THR A 417 -6.64 -33.89 -6.27
CA THR A 417 -5.59 -33.17 -5.52
C THR A 417 -5.34 -33.68 -4.10
N GLY A 418 -5.84 -34.87 -3.79
CA GLY A 418 -5.95 -35.35 -2.43
C GLY A 418 -6.87 -34.52 -1.53
N ASN A 419 -7.68 -33.59 -2.05
CA ASN A 419 -8.66 -32.74 -1.37
C ASN A 419 -10.13 -33.17 -1.57
N GLY A 420 -10.33 -34.35 -2.16
CA GLY A 420 -11.61 -34.98 -2.34
C GLY A 420 -11.49 -36.51 -2.34
N LEU A 421 -12.64 -37.17 -2.34
CA LEU A 421 -12.75 -38.61 -2.52
C LEU A 421 -13.09 -38.91 -3.98
N CYS A 422 -12.37 -39.83 -4.59
CA CYS A 422 -12.75 -40.31 -5.92
C CYS A 422 -13.96 -41.23 -5.79
N SER A 423 -15.01 -40.90 -6.55
CA SER A 423 -16.28 -41.61 -6.64
C SER A 423 -16.43 -42.05 -8.10
N CYS A 424 -15.78 -43.16 -8.45
CA CYS A 424 -15.85 -43.82 -9.77
C CYS A 424 -15.70 -42.87 -10.97
N GLY A 425 -14.57 -42.15 -11.05
CA GLY A 425 -14.26 -41.23 -12.15
C GLY A 425 -14.67 -39.78 -11.90
N ASN A 426 -15.37 -39.47 -10.81
CA ASN A 426 -15.67 -38.10 -10.41
C ASN A 426 -15.12 -37.76 -9.02
N CYS A 427 -14.58 -36.56 -8.83
CA CYS A 427 -14.08 -36.12 -7.54
C CYS A 427 -15.19 -35.50 -6.69
N GLU A 428 -15.44 -36.09 -5.52
CA GLU A 428 -16.28 -35.52 -4.48
C GLU A 428 -15.41 -34.67 -3.54
N CYS A 429 -15.42 -33.36 -3.77
CA CYS A 429 -14.58 -32.43 -3.02
C CYS A 429 -15.03 -32.29 -1.56
N TRP A 430 -14.06 -32.24 -0.67
CA TRP A 430 -14.33 -31.98 0.74
C TRP A 430 -14.78 -30.55 0.97
N ASP A 431 -15.39 -30.31 2.13
CA ASP A 431 -15.93 -29.01 2.47
C ASP A 431 -14.93 -27.85 2.32
N GLY A 432 -15.24 -26.95 1.38
CA GLY A 432 -14.48 -25.74 1.08
C GLY A 432 -13.58 -25.84 -0.14
N TRP A 433 -13.49 -27.03 -0.74
CA TRP A 433 -12.80 -27.29 -2.00
C TRP A 433 -13.77 -27.36 -3.18
N ASN A 434 -13.29 -26.98 -4.36
CA ASN A 434 -14.04 -27.01 -5.62
C ASN A 434 -13.09 -27.25 -6.81
N GLY A 435 -13.65 -27.37 -8.01
CA GLY A 435 -12.94 -27.74 -9.22
C GLY A 435 -13.12 -29.23 -9.52
N ASN A 436 -12.87 -29.61 -10.77
CA ASN A 436 -13.09 -30.99 -11.21
C ASN A 436 -12.11 -31.96 -10.52
N ALA A 437 -10.92 -31.49 -10.13
CA ALA A 437 -9.94 -32.24 -9.35
C ALA A 437 -9.81 -31.69 -7.90
N CYS A 438 -10.79 -30.94 -7.39
CA CYS A 438 -10.77 -30.32 -6.05
C CYS A 438 -9.56 -29.41 -5.79
N GLU A 439 -9.01 -28.78 -6.82
CA GLU A 439 -7.78 -27.99 -6.77
C GLU A 439 -7.96 -26.57 -6.22
N ILE A 440 -9.20 -26.11 -6.04
CA ILE A 440 -9.52 -24.74 -5.66
C ILE A 440 -10.01 -24.68 -4.20
N TRP A 441 -9.23 -24.09 -3.31
CA TRP A 441 -9.67 -23.76 -1.94
C TRP A 441 -10.41 -22.43 -1.90
N LEU A 442 -11.70 -22.47 -1.56
CA LEU A 442 -12.58 -21.29 -1.53
C LEU A 442 -12.76 -20.72 -0.11
N GLY A 443 -12.31 -21.46 0.91
CA GLY A 443 -12.52 -21.09 2.32
C GLY A 443 -13.99 -21.13 2.75
N THR A 444 -14.25 -20.82 4.02
CA THR A 444 -15.60 -20.83 4.61
C THR A 444 -16.48 -19.68 4.12
N GLU A 445 -15.89 -18.59 3.63
CA GLU A 445 -16.62 -17.41 3.11
C GLU A 445 -16.93 -17.51 1.61
N GLY A 446 -16.11 -18.19 0.81
CA GLY A 446 -16.36 -18.40 -0.62
C GLY A 446 -17.59 -19.26 -0.89
N LYS A 447 -17.90 -20.21 0.02
CA LYS A 447 -19.16 -20.98 -0.03
C LYS A 447 -20.41 -20.10 0.06
N LYS A 448 -20.39 -19.00 0.84
CA LYS A 448 -21.53 -18.07 0.93
C LYS A 448 -21.80 -17.33 -0.37
N PHE A 449 -20.77 -17.12 -1.20
CA PHE A 449 -20.92 -16.49 -2.51
C PHE A 449 -21.48 -17.47 -3.54
N LEU A 450 -20.97 -18.69 -3.60
CA LEU A 450 -21.47 -19.73 -4.52
C LEU A 450 -22.89 -20.20 -4.16
N SER A 451 -23.19 -20.37 -2.87
CA SER A 451 -24.56 -20.71 -2.45
C SER A 451 -25.56 -19.61 -2.80
N ARG A 452 -25.12 -18.34 -2.83
CA ARG A 452 -25.96 -17.20 -3.22
C ARG A 452 -26.17 -17.13 -4.73
N GLU A 453 -25.16 -17.50 -5.53
CA GLU A 453 -25.30 -17.63 -6.99
C GLU A 453 -26.17 -18.84 -7.41
N GLU A 454 -26.11 -19.95 -6.67
CA GLU A 454 -26.98 -21.12 -6.87
C GLU A 454 -28.43 -20.83 -6.44
N GLU A 455 -28.65 -20.10 -5.34
CA GLU A 455 -29.97 -19.57 -4.96
C GLU A 455 -30.52 -18.60 -6.03
N GLU A 456 -29.69 -17.69 -6.56
CA GLU A 456 -30.09 -16.75 -7.63
C GLU A 456 -30.39 -17.46 -8.97
N LYS A 457 -29.67 -18.53 -9.32
CA LYS A 457 -29.98 -19.39 -10.48
C LYS A 457 -31.30 -20.15 -10.32
N THR A 458 -31.53 -20.72 -9.14
CA THR A 458 -32.77 -21.47 -8.83
C THR A 458 -34.00 -20.55 -8.83
N VAL A 459 -33.83 -19.27 -8.45
CA VAL A 459 -34.88 -18.24 -8.56
C VAL A 459 -35.11 -17.81 -10.02
N ARG A 460 -34.06 -17.73 -10.85
CA ARG A 460 -34.20 -17.41 -12.29
C ARG A 460 -34.88 -18.50 -13.10
N GLU A 461 -34.66 -19.77 -12.80
CA GLU A 461 -35.34 -20.88 -13.49
C GLU A 461 -36.81 -21.05 -13.07
N LYS A 462 -37.18 -20.64 -11.85
CA LYS A 462 -38.58 -20.64 -11.38
C LYS A 462 -39.41 -19.45 -11.86
N ASN A 463 -38.79 -18.35 -12.28
CA ASN A 463 -39.47 -17.14 -12.77
C ASN A 463 -39.48 -17.04 -14.31
N GLY A 464 -39.49 -18.19 -15.00
CA GLY A 464 -39.76 -18.29 -16.43
C GLY A 464 -41.21 -17.98 -16.78
N SER A 465 -41.64 -16.75 -16.56
CA SER A 465 -42.79 -16.13 -17.22
C SER A 465 -42.37 -14.71 -17.61
N PHE A 466 -42.09 -14.53 -18.90
CA PHE A 466 -41.95 -13.21 -19.50
C PHE A 466 -43.21 -12.39 -19.23
N PRO A 467 -43.06 -11.10 -18.89
CA PRO A 467 -43.91 -10.11 -19.52
C PRO A 467 -43.05 -9.06 -20.24
N GLU A 468 -43.59 -8.63 -21.36
CA GLU A 468 -43.02 -7.68 -22.30
C GLU A 468 -42.61 -6.35 -21.63
N LEU A 469 -41.53 -5.77 -22.16
CA LEU A 469 -41.16 -4.38 -21.96
C LEU A 469 -42.17 -3.47 -22.68
N CYS A 470 -43.02 -2.77 -21.93
CA CYS A 470 -43.79 -1.64 -22.43
C CYS A 470 -43.27 -0.35 -21.80
N ILE A 471 -42.62 0.50 -22.61
CA ILE A 471 -42.22 1.86 -22.24
C ILE A 471 -43.40 2.79 -22.60
N SER A 472 -44.43 2.85 -21.74
CA SER A 472 -45.62 3.74 -21.79
C SER A 472 -46.89 3.22 -22.51
N PRO A 473 -48.11 3.70 -22.15
CA PRO A 473 -49.36 2.97 -22.36
C PRO A 473 -50.02 3.04 -23.74
N ASP A 474 -49.52 3.82 -24.71
CA ASP A 474 -50.27 4.08 -25.95
C ASP A 474 -49.42 3.92 -27.21
N THR A 475 -48.95 2.70 -27.51
CA THR A 475 -48.88 2.12 -28.88
C THR A 475 -48.11 0.79 -28.87
N CYS A 476 -48.79 -0.32 -29.17
CA CYS A 476 -48.15 -1.57 -29.57
C CYS A 476 -48.52 -1.86 -31.03
N ARG A 477 -47.52 -2.12 -31.89
CA ARG A 477 -47.71 -2.74 -33.22
C ARG A 477 -46.80 -3.98 -33.32
N PRO A 478 -47.22 -5.02 -34.06
CA PRO A 478 -46.61 -6.34 -33.99
C PRO A 478 -45.32 -6.41 -34.80
N GLY A 479 -44.35 -7.13 -34.23
CA GLY A 479 -43.14 -7.63 -34.88
C GLY A 479 -42.68 -8.86 -34.12
#